data_AF-A0A820AQU7-F1
#
_entry.id   AF-A0A820AQU7-F1
#
_cell.length_a   1.000
_cell.length_b   1.000
_cell.length_c   1.000
_cell.angle_alpha   90.00
_cell.angle_beta   90.00
_cell.angle_gamma   90.00
#
_symmetry.space_group_name_H-M   'P 1'
#
loop_
_entity.id
_entity.type
_entity.pdbx_description
1 polymer ?
#
loop_
_entity_poly.entity_id
_entity_poly.type
_entity_poly.pdbx_seq_one_letter_code
_entity_poly.pdbx_strand_id
1 'polypeptide(L)'
;MTVRVVTYNLLVPVYADDPEYYVKCQPPFLKTDYRCNLIQTELEQEINHNENTILCFQELSLTILPRLELFFRRLNYTLFHNLYGGHWDDFMGVGIAIPVSMQLNTISYIKIGNHIRSICKTRENTWNQNQDVSGESMETTSDPWETSMNRANTLIYLQVVID
;
A
#
# COMPACT_ATOMS: atom_id res chain seq x y z
N MET A 1 22.16 6.62 -14.72
CA MET A 1 21.76 5.53 -13.80
C MET A 1 20.38 5.03 -14.18
N THR A 2 20.13 3.72 -14.09
CA THR A 2 18.81 3.14 -14.35
C THR A 2 18.15 2.77 -13.04
N VAL A 3 16.88 3.11 -12.90
CA VAL A 3 16.06 2.76 -11.73
C VAL A 3 15.04 1.74 -12.17
N ARG A 4 14.92 0.65 -11.40
CA ARG A 4 13.85 -0.34 -11.58
C ARG A 4 12.80 -0.11 -10.52
N VAL A 5 11.53 -0.21 -10.89
CA VAL A 5 10.42 -0.10 -9.95
C VAL A 5 9.58 -1.37 -10.06
N VAL A 6 9.37 -2.02 -8.94
CA VAL A 6 8.57 -3.24 -8.82
C VAL A 6 7.39 -2.95 -7.91
N THR A 7 6.19 -3.36 -8.30
CA THR A 7 5.01 -3.30 -7.44
C THR A 7 4.49 -4.71 -7.22
N TYR A 8 4.19 -5.05 -5.96
CA TYR A 8 3.71 -6.38 -5.61
C TYR A 8 2.64 -6.32 -4.52
N ASN A 9 1.47 -6.88 -4.82
CA ASN A 9 0.45 -7.18 -3.83
C ASN A 9 0.79 -8.52 -3.15
N LEU A 10 1.03 -8.49 -1.83
CA LEU A 10 1.55 -9.63 -1.09
C LEU A 10 0.50 -10.66 -0.64
N LEU A 11 -0.79 -10.35 -0.84
CA LEU A 11 -1.93 -11.08 -0.30
C LEU A 11 -1.82 -11.27 1.23
N VAL A 12 -2.57 -10.46 1.97
CA VAL A 12 -2.55 -10.48 3.43
C VAL A 12 -2.91 -11.88 3.98
N PRO A 13 -2.21 -12.40 5.02
CA PRO A 13 -2.45 -13.71 5.59
C PRO A 13 -3.90 -14.08 5.87
N VAL A 14 -4.66 -13.16 6.47
CA VAL A 14 -6.07 -13.43 6.83
C VAL A 14 -6.95 -13.73 5.62
N TYR A 15 -6.63 -13.18 4.44
CA TYR A 15 -7.36 -13.50 3.21
C TYR A 15 -6.86 -14.80 2.59
N ALA A 16 -5.56 -15.10 2.66
CA ALA A 16 -4.99 -16.34 2.15
C ALA A 16 -5.46 -17.60 2.91
N ASP A 17 -5.71 -17.47 4.21
CA ASP A 17 -6.12 -18.59 5.07
C ASP A 17 -7.61 -18.96 4.93
N ASP A 18 -8.39 -18.19 4.15
CA ASP A 18 -9.79 -18.53 3.86
C ASP A 18 -9.87 -19.57 2.72
N PRO A 19 -10.34 -20.80 3.02
CA PRO A 19 -10.35 -21.90 2.06
C PRO A 19 -11.35 -21.70 0.91
N GLU A 20 -12.32 -20.77 1.04
CA GLU A 20 -13.33 -20.54 0.00
C GLU A 20 -12.79 -19.75 -1.19
N TYR A 21 -11.81 -18.86 -0.97
CA TYR A 21 -11.26 -18.03 -2.06
C TYR A 21 -10.26 -18.80 -2.94
N TYR A 22 -9.61 -19.84 -2.43
CA TYR A 22 -8.48 -20.50 -3.09
C TYR A 22 -8.67 -22.01 -3.25
N VAL A 23 -9.87 -22.44 -3.66
CA VAL A 23 -10.26 -23.87 -3.77
C VAL A 23 -9.34 -24.76 -4.63
N LYS A 24 -8.56 -24.18 -5.55
CA LYS A 24 -7.62 -24.90 -6.41
C LYS A 24 -6.20 -24.97 -5.83
N CYS A 25 -5.90 -24.18 -4.80
CA CYS A 25 -4.60 -24.17 -4.15
C CYS A 25 -4.57 -25.23 -3.05
N GLN A 26 -3.48 -25.98 -2.95
CA GLN A 26 -3.33 -26.91 -1.83
C GLN A 26 -3.14 -26.11 -0.53
N PRO A 27 -3.88 -26.41 0.56
CA PRO A 27 -3.83 -25.63 1.79
C PRO A 27 -2.42 -25.39 2.37
N PRO A 28 -1.45 -26.32 2.29
CA PRO A 28 -0.08 -26.06 2.74
C PRO A 28 0.62 -24.90 2.01
N PHE A 29 0.26 -24.62 0.75
CA PHE A 29 0.87 -23.53 -0.02
C PHE A 29 0.28 -22.15 0.26
N LEU A 30 -0.88 -22.09 0.93
CA LEU A 30 -1.49 -20.84 1.38
C LEU A 30 -0.91 -20.37 2.73
N LYS A 31 -0.29 -21.27 3.48
CA LYS A 31 0.27 -20.97 4.80
C LYS A 31 1.27 -19.81 4.73
N THR A 32 1.08 -18.86 5.64
CA THR A 32 1.86 -17.63 5.73
C THR A 32 3.36 -17.88 5.68
N ASP A 33 3.87 -18.87 6.43
CA ASP A 33 5.30 -19.14 6.43
C ASP A 33 5.84 -19.63 5.09
N TYR A 34 5.09 -20.51 4.43
CA TYR A 34 5.43 -21.00 3.10
C TYR A 34 5.45 -19.85 2.08
N ARG A 35 4.38 -19.04 2.04
CA ARG A 35 4.28 -17.90 1.13
C ARG A 35 5.35 -16.84 1.40
N CYS A 36 5.58 -16.48 2.66
CA CYS A 36 6.60 -15.51 3.04
C CYS A 36 8.01 -15.92 2.58
N ASN A 37 8.34 -17.20 2.61
CA ASN A 37 9.62 -17.69 2.09
C ASN A 37 9.73 -17.47 0.58
N LEU A 38 8.69 -17.80 -0.18
CA LEU A 38 8.66 -17.58 -1.63
C LEU A 38 8.67 -16.10 -1.99
N ILE A 39 7.92 -15.27 -1.26
CA ILE A 39 7.92 -13.81 -1.43
C ILE A 39 9.33 -13.27 -1.22
N GLN A 40 10.02 -13.65 -0.14
CA GLN A 40 11.40 -13.20 0.10
C GLN A 40 12.35 -13.65 -1.01
N THR A 41 12.21 -14.88 -1.52
CA THR A 41 13.01 -15.36 -2.67
C THR A 41 12.76 -14.53 -3.93
N GLU A 42 11.50 -14.23 -4.26
CA GLU A 42 11.16 -13.39 -5.41
C GLU A 42 11.75 -11.97 -5.27
N LEU A 43 11.60 -11.35 -4.09
CA LEU A 43 12.11 -10.02 -3.83
C LEU A 43 13.64 -9.96 -3.88
N GLU A 44 14.33 -11.00 -3.41
CA GLU A 44 15.78 -11.12 -3.49
C GLU A 44 16.23 -11.22 -4.96
N GLN A 45 15.50 -11.94 -5.81
CA GLN A 45 15.78 -12.00 -7.25
C GLN A 45 15.62 -10.63 -7.92
N GLU A 46 14.56 -9.89 -7.59
CA GLU A 46 14.33 -8.54 -8.12
C GLU A 46 15.44 -7.56 -7.69
N ILE A 47 15.88 -7.62 -6.43
CA ILE A 47 17.01 -6.82 -5.92
C ILE A 47 18.32 -7.18 -6.65
N ASN A 48 18.59 -8.47 -6.84
CA ASN A 48 19.80 -8.93 -7.51
C ASN A 48 19.81 -8.60 -9.01
N HIS A 49 18.65 -8.41 -9.63
CA HIS A 49 18.56 -8.00 -11.03
C HIS A 49 19.05 -6.57 -11.26
N ASN A 50 18.79 -5.67 -10.31
CA ASN A 50 19.28 -4.29 -10.36
C ASN A 50 19.38 -3.73 -8.93
N GLU A 51 20.60 -3.34 -8.52
CA GLU A 51 20.86 -2.80 -7.17
C GLU A 51 20.05 -1.52 -6.87
N ASN A 52 19.58 -0.81 -7.90
CA ASN A 52 18.74 0.40 -7.82
C ASN A 52 17.25 0.07 -8.02
N THR A 53 16.80 -1.04 -7.44
CA THR A 53 15.39 -1.44 -7.47
C THR A 53 14.63 -0.80 -6.31
N ILE A 54 13.51 -0.14 -6.62
CA ILE A 54 12.53 0.32 -5.65
C ILE A 54 11.38 -0.70 -5.64
N LEU A 55 11.02 -1.19 -4.46
CA LEU A 55 9.95 -2.18 -4.29
C LEU A 55 8.76 -1.53 -3.59
N CYS A 56 7.59 -1.60 -4.19
CA CYS A 56 6.34 -1.05 -3.66
C CYS A 56 5.37 -2.18 -3.33
N PHE A 57 4.76 -2.14 -2.15
CA PHE A 57 3.91 -3.19 -1.62
C PHE A 57 2.48 -2.72 -1.40
N GLN A 58 1.54 -3.56 -1.80
CA GLN A 58 0.16 -3.53 -1.35
C GLN A 58 -0.13 -4.78 -0.51
N GLU A 59 -1.16 -4.69 0.33
CA GLU A 59 -1.54 -5.76 1.25
C GLU A 59 -0.39 -6.20 2.18
N LEU A 60 0.46 -5.25 2.54
CA LEU A 60 1.42 -5.45 3.62
C LEU A 60 0.64 -5.58 4.93
N SER A 61 1.09 -6.43 5.84
CA SER A 61 0.32 -6.74 7.04
C SER A 61 1.19 -6.85 8.28
N LEU A 62 0.57 -6.74 9.45
CA LEU A 62 1.26 -6.81 10.73
C LEU A 62 1.98 -8.16 10.91
N THR A 63 1.38 -9.26 10.47
CA THR A 63 1.95 -10.60 10.61
C THR A 63 3.26 -10.77 9.86
N ILE A 64 3.37 -10.23 8.64
CA ILE A 64 4.56 -10.43 7.78
C ILE A 64 5.61 -9.32 7.93
N LEU A 65 5.20 -8.15 8.44
CA LEU A 65 6.03 -6.96 8.50
C LEU A 65 7.38 -7.17 9.21
N PRO A 66 7.47 -7.74 10.42
CA PRO A 66 8.76 -7.92 11.11
C PRO A 66 9.74 -8.78 10.30
N ARG A 67 9.24 -9.79 9.58
CA ARG A 67 10.07 -10.66 8.73
C ARG A 67 10.60 -9.89 7.51
N LEU A 68 9.77 -9.02 6.92
CA LEU A 68 10.18 -8.19 5.79
C LEU A 68 11.15 -7.09 6.21
N GLU A 69 10.95 -6.44 7.36
CA GLU A 69 11.90 -5.45 7.89
C GLU A 69 13.29 -6.06 8.11
N LEU A 70 13.35 -7.25 8.72
CA LEU A 70 14.61 -7.99 8.90
C LEU A 70 15.24 -8.40 7.57
N PHE A 71 14.43 -8.85 6.61
CA PHE A 71 14.87 -9.22 5.27
C PHE A 71 15.48 -8.03 4.52
N PHE A 72 14.78 -6.90 4.42
CA PHE A 72 15.29 -5.71 3.73
C PHE A 72 16.52 -5.15 4.41
N ARG A 73 16.55 -5.10 5.75
CA ARG A 73 17.72 -4.64 6.48
C ARG A 73 18.98 -5.47 6.17
N ARG A 74 18.83 -6.79 6.03
CA ARG A 74 19.94 -7.68 5.65
C ARG A 74 20.47 -7.42 4.24
N LEU A 75 19.62 -6.91 3.35
CA LEU A 75 19.96 -6.62 1.96
C LEU A 75 20.35 -5.15 1.73
N ASN A 76 20.60 -4.38 2.80
CA ASN A 76 20.87 -2.93 2.73
C ASN A 76 19.73 -2.12 2.10
N TYR A 77 18.49 -2.48 2.42
CA TYR A 77 17.28 -1.75 2.04
C TYR A 77 16.58 -1.20 3.29
N THR A 78 15.93 -0.05 3.14
CA THR A 78 15.03 0.52 4.16
C THR A 78 13.59 0.38 3.69
N LEU A 79 12.74 -0.27 4.50
CA LEU A 79 11.30 -0.38 4.26
C LEU A 79 10.56 0.73 5.00
N PHE A 80 9.87 1.59 4.25
CA PHE A 80 8.92 2.57 4.77
C PHE A 80 7.51 2.01 4.60
N HIS A 81 6.68 2.09 5.63
CA HIS A 81 5.34 1.48 5.59
C HIS A 81 4.31 2.27 6.38
N ASN A 82 3.04 2.05 6.05
CA ASN A 82 1.92 2.50 6.87
C ASN A 82 0.81 1.45 6.85
N LEU A 83 0.54 0.89 8.02
CA LEU A 83 -0.55 -0.04 8.28
C LEU A 83 -1.79 0.76 8.67
N TYR A 84 -2.81 0.78 7.80
CA TYR A 84 -4.00 1.62 7.97
C TYR A 84 -5.30 0.82 8.12
N GLY A 85 -5.23 -0.50 7.97
CA GLY A 85 -6.32 -1.43 8.19
C GLY A 85 -6.65 -1.62 9.68
N GLY A 86 -7.51 -2.61 9.95
CA GLY A 86 -7.94 -2.98 11.29
C GLY A 86 -7.56 -4.41 11.66
N HIS A 87 -8.01 -4.87 12.81
CA HIS A 87 -7.71 -6.25 13.23
C HIS A 87 -8.22 -7.30 12.22
N TRP A 88 -9.35 -7.04 11.56
CA TRP A 88 -10.03 -7.94 10.61
C TRP A 88 -9.26 -8.16 9.30
N ASP A 89 -8.36 -7.25 8.93
CA ASP A 89 -7.52 -7.35 7.74
C ASP A 89 -6.02 -7.42 8.10
N ASP A 90 -5.68 -7.89 9.32
CA ASP A 90 -4.30 -7.96 9.82
C ASP A 90 -3.54 -6.61 9.71
N PHE A 91 -4.26 -5.52 9.96
CA PHE A 91 -3.79 -4.14 9.83
C PHE A 91 -3.18 -3.88 8.45
N MET A 92 -3.94 -4.22 7.41
CA MET A 92 -3.48 -4.14 6.04
C MET A 92 -2.98 -2.73 5.67
N GLY A 93 -1.92 -2.66 4.88
CA GLY A 93 -1.26 -1.42 4.54
C GLY A 93 -0.48 -1.46 3.24
N VAL A 94 0.37 -0.46 3.10
CA VAL A 94 1.28 -0.29 1.97
C VAL A 94 2.69 -0.05 2.47
N GLY A 95 3.67 -0.35 1.61
CA GLY A 95 5.08 -0.08 1.92
C GLY A 95 5.90 0.24 0.68
N ILE A 96 7.03 0.89 0.86
CA ILE A 96 8.04 1.14 -0.17
C ILE A 96 9.40 0.82 0.43
N ALA A 97 10.13 -0.11 -0.17
CA ALA A 97 11.51 -0.39 0.15
C ALA A 97 12.45 0.22 -0.89
N ILE A 98 13.48 0.91 -0.42
CA ILE A 98 14.54 1.50 -1.26
C ILE A 98 15.92 1.03 -0.78
N PRO A 99 16.92 0.96 -1.67
CA PRO A 99 18.31 0.72 -1.28
C PRO A 99 18.81 1.84 -0.36
N VAL A 100 19.67 1.52 0.60
CA VAL A 100 20.31 2.50 1.50
C VAL A 100 21.23 3.47 0.73
N SER A 101 21.69 3.10 -0.47
CA SER A 101 22.42 3.99 -1.37
C SER A 101 21.56 5.13 -1.94
N MET A 102 20.23 4.99 -1.96
CA MET A 102 19.33 6.08 -2.35
C MET A 102 19.11 7.03 -1.17
N GLN A 103 19.47 8.30 -1.34
CA GLN A 103 19.31 9.29 -0.27
C GLN A 103 17.84 9.72 -0.18
N LEU A 104 17.19 9.44 0.96
CA LEU A 104 15.84 9.93 1.22
C LEU A 104 15.87 11.43 1.55
N ASN A 105 15.27 12.24 0.69
CA ASN A 105 15.09 13.67 0.94
C ASN A 105 13.82 13.95 1.77
N THR A 106 12.70 13.30 1.42
CA THR A 106 11.42 13.53 2.09
C THR A 106 10.55 12.29 2.02
N ILE A 107 9.78 12.08 3.08
CA ILE A 107 8.72 11.06 3.15
C ILE A 107 7.41 11.72 3.58
N SER A 108 6.30 11.29 3.00
CA SER A 108 4.97 11.74 3.38
C SER A 108 3.97 10.58 3.36
N TYR A 109 3.11 10.57 4.38
CA TYR A 109 2.02 9.62 4.53
C TYR A 109 0.70 10.38 4.41
N ILE A 110 -0.05 10.10 3.35
CA ILE A 110 -1.20 10.91 2.96
C ILE A 110 -2.44 10.03 2.93
N LYS A 111 -3.46 10.35 3.76
CA LYS A 111 -4.79 9.73 3.63
C LYS A 111 -5.39 10.16 2.29
N ILE A 112 -5.64 9.20 1.41
CA ILE A 112 -6.07 9.45 0.03
C ILE A 112 -7.36 10.26 -0.01
N GLY A 113 -8.34 9.93 0.84
CA GLY A 113 -9.60 10.68 0.92
C GLY A 113 -9.43 12.16 1.25
N ASN A 114 -8.50 12.51 2.16
CA ASN A 114 -8.23 13.90 2.51
C ASN A 114 -7.58 14.66 1.34
N HIS A 115 -6.65 13.99 0.64
CA HIS A 115 -5.94 14.57 -0.51
C HIS A 115 -6.86 14.80 -1.71
N ILE A 116 -7.71 13.82 -2.04
CA ILE A 116 -8.67 13.97 -3.13
C ILE A 116 -9.65 15.11 -2.82
N ARG A 117 -10.16 15.21 -1.58
CA ARG A 117 -11.04 16.32 -1.17
C ARG A 117 -10.38 17.69 -1.32
N SER A 118 -9.10 17.85 -0.99
CA SER A 118 -8.43 19.15 -1.13
C SER A 118 -8.27 19.54 -2.60
N ILE A 119 -8.01 18.58 -3.49
CA ILE A 119 -7.95 18.81 -4.94
C ILE A 119 -9.33 19.18 -5.49
N CYS A 120 -10.39 18.45 -5.09
CA CYS A 120 -11.75 18.69 -5.55
C CYS A 120 -12.30 20.04 -5.07
N LYS A 121 -12.09 20.42 -3.80
CA LYS A 121 -12.49 21.75 -3.28
C LYS A 121 -11.80 22.91 -4.03
N THR A 122 -10.56 22.70 -4.45
CA THR A 122 -9.85 23.68 -5.31
C THR A 122 -10.54 23.84 -6.67
N ARG A 123 -11.15 22.77 -7.20
CA ARG A 123 -11.96 22.81 -8.43
C ARG A 123 -13.34 23.41 -8.20
N GLU A 124 -14.01 23.11 -7.09
CA GLU A 124 -15.29 23.75 -6.76
C GLU A 124 -15.15 25.26 -6.58
N ASN A 125 -14.05 25.75 -5.98
CA ASN A 125 -13.79 27.19 -5.90
C ASN A 125 -13.50 27.87 -7.25
N THR A 126 -13.24 27.10 -8.32
CA THR A 126 -13.11 27.62 -9.69
C THR A 126 -14.39 27.48 -10.51
N TRP A 127 -15.38 26.69 -10.05
CA TRP A 127 -16.62 26.39 -10.77
C TRP A 127 -17.89 26.94 -10.07
N ASN A 128 -17.85 27.16 -8.75
CA ASN A 128 -18.98 27.63 -7.96
C ASN A 128 -19.10 29.17 -7.97
N GLN A 129 -19.20 29.73 -9.17
CA GLN A 129 -19.95 30.98 -9.36
C GLN A 129 -21.41 30.73 -9.75
N ASN A 130 -21.85 29.50 -10.00
CA ASN A 130 -23.26 29.23 -10.31
C ASN A 130 -23.66 27.82 -9.87
N GLN A 131 -24.33 27.69 -8.73
CA GLN A 131 -25.71 27.17 -8.66
C GLN A 131 -26.14 26.87 -7.22
N ASP A 132 -27.38 27.28 -6.96
CA ASP A 132 -28.09 27.28 -5.70
C ASP A 132 -29.22 26.21 -5.74
N VAL A 133 -29.48 25.65 -4.55
CA VAL A 133 -30.75 25.08 -4.04
C VAL A 133 -31.40 23.86 -4.75
N SER A 134 -31.51 22.75 -4.02
CA SER A 134 -32.81 22.20 -3.58
C SER A 134 -32.63 20.96 -2.69
N GLY A 135 -33.34 20.95 -1.56
CA GLY A 135 -33.33 19.87 -0.60
C GLY A 135 -34.49 18.91 -0.81
N GLU A 136 -34.17 17.63 -0.85
CA GLU A 136 -35.10 16.53 -0.61
C GLU A 136 -34.38 15.49 0.25
N SER A 137 -34.98 15.16 1.39
CA SER A 137 -34.47 14.16 2.33
C SER A 137 -34.72 12.76 1.75
N MET A 138 -33.69 12.18 1.16
CA MET A 138 -33.67 10.82 0.62
C MET A 138 -33.06 9.87 1.66
N GLU A 139 -33.65 8.67 1.79
CA GLU A 139 -33.17 7.58 2.64
C GLU A 139 -31.65 7.40 2.51
N THR A 140 -30.95 7.21 3.63
CA THR A 140 -29.50 7.17 3.71
C THR A 140 -28.92 5.89 3.10
N THR A 141 -29.02 5.72 1.78
CA THR A 141 -28.05 4.92 1.05
C THR A 141 -26.72 5.63 1.19
N SER A 142 -25.73 5.01 1.85
CA SER A 142 -24.44 5.67 2.08
C SER A 142 -23.86 6.08 0.74
N ASP A 143 -23.63 7.38 0.54
CA ASP A 143 -23.00 7.89 -0.67
C ASP A 143 -21.67 7.13 -0.92
N PRO A 144 -21.51 6.44 -2.07
CA PRO A 144 -20.29 5.70 -2.37
C PRO A 144 -19.04 6.59 -2.36
N TRP A 145 -19.19 7.88 -2.69
CA TRP A 145 -18.10 8.85 -2.63
C TRP A 145 -17.68 9.08 -1.18
N GLU A 146 -18.61 9.49 -0.30
CA GLU A 146 -18.34 9.67 1.12
C GLU A 146 -17.76 8.39 1.77
N THR A 147 -18.32 7.23 1.41
CA THR A 147 -17.83 5.92 1.86
C THR A 147 -16.37 5.71 1.47
N SER A 148 -16.00 6.03 0.22
CA SER A 148 -14.62 5.88 -0.29
C SER A 148 -13.66 6.90 0.34
N MET A 149 -14.08 8.16 0.49
CA MET A 149 -13.28 9.22 1.09
C MET A 149 -13.02 9.00 2.58
N ASN A 150 -13.92 8.29 3.28
CA ASN A 150 -13.77 7.99 4.69
C ASN A 150 -12.80 6.84 4.96
N ARG A 151 -12.51 5.98 3.97
CA ARG A 151 -11.55 4.89 4.11
C ARG A 151 -10.15 5.39 4.48
N ALA A 152 -9.41 4.58 5.23
CA ALA A 152 -8.08 4.91 5.74
C ALA A 152 -6.95 4.70 4.72
N ASN A 153 -7.27 4.41 3.45
CA ASN A 153 -6.28 4.17 2.40
C ASN A 153 -5.20 5.27 2.38
N THR A 154 -3.95 4.83 2.43
CA THR A 154 -2.78 5.72 2.49
C THR A 154 -1.99 5.67 1.21
N LEU A 155 -1.54 6.84 0.76
CA LEU A 155 -0.48 7.04 -0.21
C LEU A 155 0.83 7.28 0.56
N ILE A 156 1.89 6.53 0.23
CA ILE A 156 3.25 6.83 0.65
C ILE A 156 3.94 7.54 -0.52
N TYR A 157 4.50 8.71 -0.24
CA TYR A 157 5.32 9.48 -1.18
C TYR A 157 6.75 9.56 -0.65
N LEU A 158 7.71 9.10 -1.46
CA LEU A 158 9.14 9.26 -1.19
C LEU A 158 9.75 10.16 -2.26
N GLN A 159 10.52 11.15 -1.82
CA GLN A 159 11.46 11.86 -2.67
C GLN A 159 12.85 11.33 -2.37
N VAL A 160 13.48 10.71 -3.36
CA VAL A 160 14.81 10.13 -3.24
C VAL A 160 15.77 10.76 -4.26
N VAL A 161 17.03 10.92 -3.87
CA VAL A 161 18.13 11.32 -4.74
C VAL A 161 18.97 10.07 -5.04
N ILE A 162 19.36 9.94 -6.29
CA ILE A 162 20.06 8.77 -6.81
C ILE A 162 21.31 9.29 -7.51
N ASP A 163 22.48 8.90 -6.99
CA ASP A 163 23.80 9.39 -7.43
C ASP A 163 24.37 8.60 -8.62
#